data_AF-A0A6N8VVV9-F1
#
_entry.id   AF-A0A6N8VVV9-F1
#
_cell.length_a   1.000
_cell.length_b   1.000
_cell.length_c   1.000
_cell.angle_alpha   90.00
_cell.angle_beta   90.00
_cell.angle_gamma   90.00
#
_symmetry.space_group_name_H-M   'P 1'
#
loop_
_entity.id
_entity.type
_entity.pdbx_description
1 polymer ?
#
loop_
_entity_poly.entity_id
_entity_poly.type
_entity_poly.pdbx_seq_one_letter_code
_entity_poly.pdbx_strand_id
1 'polypeptide(L)'
;MKTNGTASAPRLKQRFNDEIAPRLFEEFSFENVMQVPRVVKVVVNSGVGESLGPGGAAILENCVADMTTICGQKPVVNKAKKSIANFKLREGNNVGVSCTLRG
;
A
#
# COMPACT_ATOMS: atom_id res chain seq x y z
N MET A 1 2.74 3.08 -33.03
CA MET A 1 2.14 3.25 -31.69
C MET A 1 3.24 3.74 -30.76
N LYS A 2 3.32 5.05 -30.50
CA LYS A 2 4.49 5.69 -29.88
C LYS A 2 4.55 5.35 -28.38
N THR A 3 5.67 4.76 -27.98
CA THR A 3 6.07 4.49 -26.60
C THR A 3 6.36 5.81 -25.88
N ASN A 4 5.42 6.30 -25.06
CA ASN A 4 5.67 7.47 -24.22
C ASN A 4 6.42 7.05 -22.95
N GLY A 5 7.72 6.81 -23.10
CA GLY A 5 8.68 6.90 -22.01
C GLY A 5 9.07 8.36 -21.83
N THR A 6 8.31 9.13 -21.04
CA THR A 6 8.75 10.44 -20.55
C THR A 6 9.17 10.29 -19.10
N ALA A 7 10.48 10.39 -18.86
CA ALA A 7 11.08 10.51 -17.53
C ALA A 7 10.74 11.86 -16.88
N SER A 8 9.45 12.12 -16.67
CA SER A 8 8.96 13.25 -15.88
C SER A 8 8.98 12.83 -14.42
N ALA A 9 9.62 13.63 -13.55
CA ALA A 9 9.57 13.39 -12.11
C ALA A 9 8.09 13.31 -11.65
N PRO A 10 7.76 12.42 -10.68
CA PRO A 10 6.38 12.27 -10.22
C PRO A 10 5.83 13.60 -9.73
N ARG A 11 4.64 13.99 -10.18
CA ARG A 11 4.00 15.27 -9.83
C ARG A 11 4.03 15.58 -8.32
N LEU A 12 3.75 14.58 -7.49
CA LEU A 12 3.76 14.72 -6.03
C LEU A 12 5.17 14.90 -5.45
N LYS A 13 6.18 14.30 -6.08
CA LYS A 13 7.59 14.44 -5.67
C LYS A 13 8.13 15.82 -5.98
N GLN A 14 7.78 16.38 -7.15
CA GLN A 14 8.10 17.77 -7.51
C GLN A 14 7.45 18.73 -6.52
N ARG A 15 6.12 18.61 -6.33
CA ARG A 15 5.39 19.46 -5.37
C ARG A 15 5.95 19.37 -3.95
N PHE A 16 6.37 18.18 -3.52
CA PHE A 16 6.98 18.00 -2.20
C PHE A 16 8.30 18.77 -2.07
N ASN A 17 9.18 18.68 -3.07
CA ASN A 17 10.48 19.34 -3.04
C ASN A 17 10.38 20.87 -3.20
N ASP A 18 9.50 21.33 -4.07
CA ASP A 18 9.47 22.74 -4.49
C ASP A 18 8.60 23.61 -3.58
N GLU A 19 7.51 23.06 -3.02
CA GLU A 19 6.51 23.83 -2.28
C GLU A 19 6.37 23.39 -0.82
N ILE A 20 6.27 22.08 -0.56
CA ILE A 20 5.90 21.57 0.76
C ILE A 20 7.10 21.55 1.72
N ALA A 21 8.26 21.07 1.27
CA ALA A 21 9.45 20.96 2.12
C ALA A 21 9.97 22.33 2.60
N PRO A 22 10.05 23.39 1.75
CA PRO A 22 10.44 24.73 2.22
C PRO A 22 9.43 25.32 3.20
N ARG A 23 8.11 25.18 2.94
CA ARG A 23 7.07 25.66 3.86
C ARG A 23 7.14 24.99 5.22
N LEU A 24 7.31 23.67 5.27
CA LEU A 24 7.48 22.95 6.53
C LEU A 24 8.76 23.35 7.27
N PHE A 25 9.82 23.67 6.53
CA PHE A 25 11.07 24.13 7.13
C PHE A 25 10.90 25.48 7.84
N GLU A 26 10.22 26.43 7.19
CA GLU A 26 9.93 27.75 7.75
C GLU A 26 8.92 27.68 8.91
N GLU A 27 7.81 26.96 8.72
CA GLU A 27 6.71 26.88 9.70
C GLU A 27 7.15 26.23 11.02
N PHE A 28 7.96 25.18 10.95
CA PHE A 28 8.45 24.47 12.12
C PHE A 28 9.87 24.89 12.55
N SER A 29 10.48 25.85 11.84
CA SER A 29 11.80 26.42 12.14
C SER A 29 12.86 25.34 12.40
N PHE A 30 12.94 24.33 11.53
CA PHE A 30 13.92 23.26 11.67
C PHE A 30 15.35 23.78 11.52
N GLU A 31 16.30 23.23 12.28
CA GLU A 31 17.72 23.61 12.18
C GLU A 31 18.42 22.92 11.00
N ASN A 32 17.90 21.77 10.57
CA ASN A 32 18.50 20.94 9.54
C ASN A 32 17.47 20.51 8.49
N VAL A 33 17.82 20.67 7.21
CA VAL A 33 17.00 20.32 6.04
C VAL A 33 16.55 18.85 6.05
N MET A 34 17.33 17.97 6.67
CA MET A 34 17.01 16.54 6.77
C MET A 34 15.96 16.21 7.85
N GLN A 35 15.59 17.16 8.71
CA GLN A 35 14.53 16.97 9.72
C GLN A 35 13.12 17.10 9.14
N VAL A 36 12.99 17.66 7.93
CA VAL A 36 11.68 17.81 7.27
C VAL A 36 11.03 16.43 7.09
N PRO A 37 9.78 16.23 7.57
CA PRO A 37 9.12 14.92 7.53
C PRO A 37 8.85 14.47 6.09
N ARG A 38 9.10 13.19 5.81
CA ARG A 38 8.93 12.58 4.48
C ARG A 38 8.02 11.37 4.54
N VAL A 39 7.30 11.11 3.45
CA VAL A 39 6.52 9.88 3.28
C VAL A 39 7.47 8.74 2.97
N VAL A 40 7.58 7.76 3.88
CA VAL A 40 8.51 6.62 3.73
C VAL A 40 7.90 5.48 2.90
N LYS A 41 6.62 5.18 3.13
CA LYS A 41 5.88 4.12 2.43
C LYS A 41 4.38 4.30 2.61
N VAL A 42 3.61 3.77 1.66
CA VAL A 42 2.15 3.64 1.77
C VAL A 42 1.81 2.16 1.71
N VAL A 43 1.12 1.66 2.74
CA VAL A 43 0.67 0.26 2.78
C VAL A 43 -0.83 0.23 2.53
N VAL A 44 -1.24 -0.46 1.47
CA VAL A 44 -2.65 -0.71 1.17
C VAL A 44 -2.97 -2.14 1.59
N ASN A 45 -3.94 -2.31 2.47
CA ASN A 45 -4.32 -3.61 3.02
C ASN A 45 -5.83 -3.82 2.88
N SER A 46 -6.21 -4.97 2.36
CA SER A 46 -7.60 -5.42 2.26
C SER A 46 -7.78 -6.69 3.08
N GLY A 47 -8.62 -6.63 4.11
CA GLY A 47 -9.00 -7.79 4.92
C GLY A 47 -10.26 -8.44 4.35
N VAL A 48 -10.17 -9.70 3.94
CA VAL A 48 -11.29 -10.48 3.41
C VAL A 48 -11.71 -11.49 4.47
N GLY A 49 -12.57 -11.05 5.39
CA GLY A 49 -13.06 -11.88 6.51
C GLY A 49 -13.89 -13.10 6.08
N GLU A 50 -14.43 -13.08 4.86
CA GLU A 50 -15.24 -14.16 4.27
C GLU A 50 -14.42 -15.20 3.49
N SER A 51 -13.09 -15.07 3.48
CA SER A 51 -12.15 -15.99 2.82
C SER A 51 -12.28 -17.47 3.25
N LEU A 52 -12.95 -17.74 4.37
CA LEU A 52 -13.17 -19.07 4.94
C LEU A 52 -14.48 -19.74 4.50
N GLY A 53 -15.40 -19.01 3.86
CA GLY A 53 -16.68 -19.54 3.41
C GLY A 53 -16.59 -20.28 2.07
N PRO A 54 -17.64 -21.03 1.68
CA PRO A 54 -17.74 -21.58 0.33
C PRO A 54 -17.74 -20.43 -0.70
N GLY A 55 -16.67 -20.33 -1.49
CA GLY A 55 -16.44 -19.25 -2.46
C GLY A 55 -15.37 -18.21 -2.05
N GLY A 56 -14.83 -18.29 -0.83
CA GLY A 56 -13.84 -17.33 -0.32
C GLY A 56 -12.52 -17.28 -1.11
N ALA A 57 -12.13 -18.40 -1.75
CA ALA A 57 -10.96 -18.45 -2.62
C ALA A 57 -11.10 -17.55 -3.87
N ALA A 58 -12.29 -17.55 -4.50
CA ALA A 58 -12.57 -16.73 -5.67
C ALA A 58 -12.57 -15.22 -5.33
N ILE A 59 -13.12 -14.85 -4.17
CA ILE A 59 -13.11 -13.47 -3.68
C ILE A 59 -11.67 -13.01 -3.46
N LEU A 60 -10.82 -13.86 -2.89
CA LEU A 60 -9.42 -13.53 -2.65
C LEU A 60 -8.63 -13.36 -3.95
N GLU A 61 -8.87 -14.20 -4.96
CA GLU A 61 -8.28 -14.05 -6.29
C GLU A 61 -8.71 -12.75 -6.98
N ASN A 62 -9.99 -12.40 -6.90
CA ASN A 62 -10.50 -11.12 -7.43
C ASN A 62 -9.84 -9.94 -6.71
N CYS A 63 -9.74 -9.96 -5.38
CA CYS A 63 -9.04 -8.94 -4.63
C CYS A 63 -7.55 -8.82 -5.02
N VAL A 64 -6.89 -9.93 -5.34
CA VAL A 64 -5.51 -9.90 -5.85
C VAL A 64 -5.45 -9.23 -7.22
N ALA A 65 -6.38 -9.54 -8.13
CA ALA A 65 -6.44 -8.93 -9.46
C ALA A 65 -6.71 -7.41 -9.39
N ASP A 66 -7.66 -7.00 -8.56
CA ASP A 66 -8.00 -5.58 -8.37
C ASP A 66 -6.83 -4.82 -7.75
N MET A 67 -6.22 -5.36 -6.70
CA MET A 67 -5.05 -4.76 -6.06
C MET A 67 -3.86 -4.68 -7.02
N THR A 68 -3.68 -5.67 -7.89
CA THR A 68 -2.63 -5.64 -8.92
C THR A 68 -2.89 -4.52 -9.92
N THR A 69 -4.14 -4.34 -10.34
CA THR A 69 -4.54 -3.28 -11.26
C THR A 69 -4.39 -1.89 -10.65
N ILE A 70 -4.76 -1.72 -9.38
CA ILE A 70 -4.71 -0.43 -8.66
C ILE A 70 -3.27 -0.05 -8.30
N CYS A 71 -2.52 -0.98 -7.70
CA CYS A 71 -1.18 -0.70 -7.17
C CYS A 71 -0.06 -0.90 -8.21
N GLY A 72 -0.34 -1.57 -9.33
CA GLY A 72 0.67 -1.91 -10.34
C GLY A 72 1.72 -2.92 -9.86
N GLN A 73 1.48 -3.57 -8.73
CA GLN A 73 2.38 -4.55 -8.11
C GLN A 73 1.59 -5.77 -7.66
N LYS A 74 2.18 -6.95 -7.79
CA LYS A 74 1.56 -8.18 -7.29
C LYS A 74 1.49 -8.12 -5.76
N PRO A 75 0.30 -8.15 -5.16
CA PRO A 75 0.16 -8.01 -3.73
C PRO A 75 0.45 -9.33 -2.99
N VAL A 76 0.73 -9.23 -1.69
CA VAL A 76 1.05 -10.37 -0.81
C VAL A 76 -0.22 -10.86 -0.14
N VAL A 77 -0.46 -12.18 -0.20
CA VAL A 77 -1.55 -12.83 0.53
C VAL A 77 -1.14 -13.07 1.98
N ASN A 78 -1.89 -12.51 2.92
CA ASN A 78 -1.63 -12.59 4.35
C ASN A 78 -2.33 -13.79 4.97
N LYS A 79 -1.58 -14.59 5.74
CA LYS A 79 -2.07 -15.74 6.48
C LYS A 79 -2.39 -15.40 7.94
N ALA A 80 -3.38 -16.06 8.51
CA ALA A 80 -3.73 -15.98 9.92
C ALA A 80 -2.57 -16.50 10.79
N LYS A 81 -2.12 -15.70 11.75
CA LYS A 81 -1.09 -16.08 12.74
C LYS A 81 -1.66 -16.77 13.98
N LYS A 82 -2.95 -16.59 14.26
CA LYS A 82 -3.61 -17.12 15.46
C LYS A 82 -4.94 -17.77 15.06
N SER A 83 -5.28 -18.85 15.75
CA SER A 83 -6.59 -19.48 15.64
C SER A 83 -7.55 -18.81 16.61
N ILE A 84 -8.71 -18.35 16.12
CA ILE A 84 -9.75 -17.69 16.92
C ILE A 84 -11.10 -18.33 16.58
N ALA A 85 -11.68 -19.03 17.56
CA ALA A 85 -12.91 -19.81 17.37
C ALA A 85 -14.11 -18.95 16.93
N ASN A 86 -14.24 -17.73 17.48
CA ASN A 86 -15.34 -16.81 17.15
C ASN A 86 -15.40 -16.45 15.65
N PHE A 87 -14.24 -16.39 14.99
CA PHE A 87 -14.14 -16.10 13.56
C PHE A 87 -13.97 -17.35 12.70
N LYS A 88 -14.07 -18.55 13.30
CA LYS A 88 -13.81 -19.84 12.65
C LYS A 88 -12.43 -19.89 11.96
N LEU A 89 -11.48 -19.07 12.44
CA LEU A 89 -10.14 -18.94 11.87
C LEU A 89 -9.21 -20.00 12.45
N ARG A 90 -8.46 -20.65 11.56
CA ARG A 90 -7.31 -21.50 11.90
C ARG A 90 -6.03 -20.85 11.42
N GLU A 91 -4.94 -21.14 12.12
CA GLU A 91 -3.60 -20.72 11.72
C GLU A 91 -3.27 -21.21 10.31
N GLY A 92 -2.69 -20.34 9.48
CA GLY A 92 -2.36 -20.64 8.09
C GLY A 92 -3.46 -20.33 7.07
N ASN A 93 -4.69 -20.03 7.50
CA ASN A 93 -5.75 -19.62 6.59
C ASN A 93 -5.41 -18.27 5.93
N ASN A 94 -5.73 -18.11 4.65
CA ASN A 94 -5.59 -16.82 3.97
C ASN A 94 -6.70 -15.88 4.47
N VAL A 95 -6.35 -14.67 4.92
CA VAL A 95 -7.30 -13.71 5.53
C VAL A 95 -7.40 -12.41 4.75
N GLY A 96 -6.39 -12.09 3.94
CA GLY A 96 -6.40 -10.82 3.21
C GLY A 96 -5.20 -10.65 2.31
N VAL A 97 -5.09 -9.45 1.76
CA VAL A 97 -4.12 -9.10 0.74
C VAL A 97 -3.54 -7.73 1.10
N SER A 98 -2.21 -7.58 1.05
CA SER A 98 -1.55 -6.30 1.27
C SER A 98 -0.52 -5.97 0.20
N CYS A 99 -0.37 -4.69 -0.10
CA CYS A 99 0.62 -4.16 -1.02
C CYS A 99 1.37 -3.00 -0.34
N THR A 100 2.70 -2.95 -0.48
CA THR A 100 3.53 -1.88 0.08
C THR A 100 4.17 -1.08 -1.02
N LEU A 101 3.68 0.15 -1.21
CA LEU A 101 4.19 1.10 -2.18
C LEU A 101 5.32 1.93 -1.57
N ARG A 102 6.43 2.03 -2.31
CA ARG A 102 7.63 2.80 -1.98
C ARG A 102 8.12 3.50 -3.25
N GLY A 103 8.66 4.71 -3.13
CA GLY A 103 9.17 5.52 -4.24
C GLY A 103 9.50 6.95 -3.83
#